data_AF-H9ZV31-F1
#
_entry.id   AF-H9ZV31-F1
#
_cell.length_a   1.000
_cell.length_b   1.000
_cell.length_c   1.000
_cell.angle_alpha   90.00
_cell.angle_beta   90.00
_cell.angle_gamma   90.00
#
_symmetry.space_group_name_H-M   'P 1'
#
loop_
_entity.id
_entity.type
_entity.pdbx_description
1 polymer ?
#
loop_
_entity_poly.entity_id
_entity_poly.type
_entity_poly.pdbx_seq_one_letter_code
_entity_poly.pdbx_strand_id
1 'polypeptide(L)'
;MTERREARGREDLALAFFLADRDPLWAVVALFYGVHHLLIALSQERLATPFTPGKYSQALSLFRRAGLARKTRKAYEELLDLSWRARYEPLTREEGRGLWAQALEAYEAVREELGG
;
A
#
# COMPACT_ATOMS: atom_id res chain seq x y z
N MET A 1 13.58 11.49 -8.04
CA MET A 1 12.71 11.47 -6.84
C MET A 1 11.91 10.19 -6.79
N THR A 2 11.35 9.75 -7.92
CA THR A 2 10.67 8.47 -8.13
C THR A 2 11.50 7.27 -7.65
N GLU A 3 12.76 7.13 -8.08
CA GLU A 3 13.64 6.02 -7.66
C GLU A 3 13.82 5.89 -6.14
N ARG A 4 14.01 7.02 -5.42
CA ARG A 4 14.11 7.00 -3.95
C ARG A 4 12.80 6.58 -3.29
N ARG A 5 11.66 6.96 -3.89
CA ARG A 5 10.33 6.57 -3.42
C ARG A 5 10.06 5.09 -3.68
N GLU A 6 10.49 4.57 -4.83
CA GLU A 6 10.42 3.14 -5.14
C GLU A 6 11.26 2.31 -4.19
N ALA A 7 12.51 2.72 -3.94
CA ALA A 7 13.39 2.05 -2.98
C ALA A 7 12.73 2.00 -1.59
N ARG A 8 12.20 3.14 -1.12
CA ARG A 8 11.46 3.20 0.14
C ARG A 8 10.25 2.27 0.16
N GLY A 9 9.47 2.26 -0.91
CA GLY A 9 8.32 1.36 -1.03
C GLY A 9 8.69 -0.12 -1.00
N ARG A 10 9.81 -0.51 -1.63
CA ARG A 10 10.34 -1.87 -1.60
C ARG A 10 10.86 -2.26 -0.21
N GLU A 11 11.54 -1.35 0.49
CA GLU A 11 11.98 -1.54 1.88
C GLU A 11 10.79 -1.75 2.82
N ASP A 12 9.74 -0.93 2.69
CA ASP A 12 8.52 -1.05 3.49
C ASP A 12 7.78 -2.38 3.19
N LEU A 13 7.73 -2.82 1.92
CA LEU A 13 7.19 -4.14 1.57
C LEU A 13 8.02 -5.28 2.19
N ALA A 14 9.36 -5.22 2.10
CA ALA A 14 10.22 -6.22 2.70
C ALA A 14 10.04 -6.29 4.22
N LEU A 15 9.89 -5.13 4.88
CA LEU A 15 9.57 -5.05 6.30
C LEU A 15 8.22 -5.69 6.62
N ALA A 16 7.18 -5.43 5.82
CA ALA A 16 5.87 -6.03 6.00
C ALA A 16 5.93 -7.56 6.02
N PHE A 17 6.57 -8.17 5.01
CA PHE A 17 6.72 -9.62 4.94
C PHE A 17 7.59 -10.18 6.06
N PHE A 18 8.63 -9.45 6.48
CA PHE A 18 9.44 -9.85 7.64
C PHE A 18 8.64 -9.86 8.95
N LEU A 19 7.71 -8.91 9.10
CA LEU A 19 6.88 -8.76 10.29
C LEU A 19 5.69 -9.73 10.32
N ALA A 20 5.23 -10.26 9.19
CA ALA A 20 4.00 -11.05 9.07
C ALA A 20 3.81 -12.09 10.19
N ASP A 21 4.86 -12.86 10.51
CA ASP A 21 4.77 -13.87 11.56
C ASP A 21 4.95 -13.30 12.97
N ARG A 22 5.71 -12.22 13.13
CA ARG A 22 6.12 -11.64 14.43
C ARG A 22 5.07 -10.69 14.98
N ASP A 23 4.62 -9.79 14.11
CA ASP A 23 3.70 -8.71 14.39
C ASP A 23 2.81 -8.45 13.16
N PRO A 24 1.75 -9.24 12.99
CA PRO A 24 0.91 -9.17 11.80
C PRO A 24 0.15 -7.84 11.70
N LEU A 25 -0.13 -7.15 12.81
CA LEU A 25 -0.75 -5.83 12.78
C LEU A 25 0.19 -4.80 12.17
N TRP A 26 1.46 -4.77 12.61
CA TRP A 26 2.46 -3.90 11.99
C TRP A 26 2.83 -4.32 10.57
N ALA A 27 2.74 -5.61 10.24
CA ALA A 27 2.91 -6.09 8.87
C ALA A 27 1.89 -5.45 7.92
N VAL A 28 0.61 -5.40 8.30
CA VAL A 28 -0.46 -4.74 7.50
C VAL A 28 -0.17 -3.26 7.30
N VAL A 29 0.27 -2.56 8.36
CA VAL A 29 0.62 -1.14 8.29
C VAL A 29 1.79 -0.90 7.33
N ALA A 30 2.87 -1.68 7.46
CA ALA A 30 4.03 -1.58 6.59
C ALA A 30 3.68 -1.92 5.12
N LEU A 31 2.82 -2.92 4.90
CA LEU A 31 2.35 -3.29 3.56
C LEU A 31 1.65 -2.14 2.87
N PHE A 32 0.73 -1.47 3.58
CA PHE A 32 0.04 -0.30 3.04
C PHE A 32 1.03 0.80 2.64
N TYR A 33 2.00 1.14 3.49
CA TYR A 33 2.98 2.19 3.16
C TYR A 33 3.88 1.81 1.98
N GLY A 34 4.30 0.54 1.89
CA GLY A 34 5.04 0.02 0.74
C GLY A 34 4.26 0.20 -0.56
N VAL A 35 3.00 -0.27 -0.58
CA VAL A 35 2.09 -0.09 -1.71
C VAL A 35 1.86 1.39 -2.03
N HIS A 36 1.63 2.22 -1.02
CA HIS A 36 1.37 3.65 -1.18
C HIS A 36 2.54 4.37 -1.86
N HIS A 37 3.77 4.09 -1.42
CA HIS A 37 4.96 4.65 -2.04
C HIS A 37 5.12 4.22 -3.50
N LEU A 38 4.93 2.93 -3.79
CA LEU A 38 5.07 2.38 -5.13
C LEU A 38 4.01 2.92 -6.10
N LEU A 39 2.74 3.00 -5.69
CA LEU A 39 1.69 3.54 -6.55
C LEU A 39 1.86 5.05 -6.81
N ILE A 40 2.38 5.81 -5.85
CA ILE A 40 2.75 7.21 -6.09
C ILE A 40 3.89 7.28 -7.10
N ALA A 41 4.93 6.46 -6.94
CA ALA A 41 6.08 6.47 -7.84
C ALA A 41 5.64 6.13 -9.29
N LEU A 42 4.91 5.03 -9.46
CA LEU A 42 4.33 4.64 -10.75
C LEU A 42 3.47 5.76 -11.36
N SER A 43 2.65 6.42 -10.54
CA SER A 43 1.79 7.50 -11.03
C SER A 43 2.57 8.76 -11.43
N GLN A 44 3.65 9.08 -10.70
CA GLN A 44 4.54 10.18 -11.03
C GLN A 44 5.29 9.91 -12.34
N GLU A 45 5.72 8.66 -12.55
CA GLU A 45 6.35 8.20 -13.79
C GLU A 45 5.38 8.33 -14.97
N ARG A 46 4.19 7.72 -14.90
CA ARG A 46 3.19 7.76 -15.98
C ARG A 46 2.75 9.17 -16.37
N LEU A 47 2.78 10.12 -15.44
CA LEU A 47 2.35 11.50 -15.67
C LEU A 47 3.51 12.48 -15.89
N ALA A 48 4.77 12.02 -15.82
CA ALA A 48 5.96 12.86 -15.82
C ALA A 48 5.83 14.08 -14.86
N THR A 49 5.33 13.85 -13.64
CA THR A 49 5.03 14.92 -12.67
C THR A 49 5.74 14.69 -11.33
N PRO A 50 6.32 15.74 -10.70
CA PRO A 50 6.91 15.61 -9.37
C PRO A 50 5.87 15.72 -8.23
N PHE A 51 4.58 15.88 -8.54
CA PHE A 51 3.55 16.11 -7.53
C PHE A 51 3.50 14.98 -6.50
N THR A 52 3.71 15.32 -5.23
CA THR A 52 3.58 14.38 -4.11
C THR A 52 2.31 14.71 -3.33
N PRO A 53 1.38 13.74 -3.15
CA PRO A 53 0.15 13.99 -2.41
C PRO A 53 0.44 14.20 -0.92
N GLY A 54 -0.24 15.15 -0.29
CA GLY A 54 -0.19 15.41 1.16
C GLY A 54 -1.30 14.74 1.97
N LYS A 55 -2.23 14.07 1.30
CA LYS A 55 -3.33 13.30 1.92
C LYS A 55 -3.82 12.18 1.00
N TYR A 56 -4.48 11.16 1.57
CA TYR A 56 -4.91 9.98 0.82
C TYR A 56 -5.88 10.30 -0.33
N SER A 57 -6.77 11.27 -0.18
CA SER A 57 -7.66 11.71 -1.26
C SER A 57 -6.92 12.33 -2.45
N GLN A 58 -5.78 12.99 -2.21
CA GLN A 58 -4.91 13.47 -3.29
C GLN A 58 -4.17 12.33 -3.97
N ALA A 59 -3.75 11.30 -3.23
CA ALA A 59 -3.14 10.10 -3.81
C ALA A 59 -4.14 9.38 -4.74
N LEU A 60 -5.39 9.19 -4.31
CA LEU A 60 -6.45 8.60 -5.16
C LEU A 60 -6.71 9.40 -6.44
N SER A 61 -6.70 10.74 -6.34
CA SER A 61 -6.83 11.62 -7.50
C SER A 61 -5.63 11.47 -8.46
N LEU A 62 -4.41 11.40 -7.92
CA LEU A 62 -3.19 11.15 -8.69
C LEU A 62 -3.27 9.81 -9.42
N PHE A 63 -3.66 8.73 -8.73
CA PHE A 63 -3.80 7.39 -9.30
C PHE A 63 -4.82 7.36 -10.44
N ARG A 64 -5.94 8.05 -10.28
CA ARG A 64 -6.96 8.17 -11.33
C ARG A 64 -6.42 8.89 -12.56
N ARG A 65 -5.69 10.00 -12.36
CA ARG A 65 -5.07 10.77 -13.46
C ARG A 65 -4.01 9.97 -14.19
N ALA A 66 -3.23 9.18 -13.45
CA ALA A 66 -2.21 8.28 -14.00
C ALA A 66 -2.78 7.03 -14.69
N GLY A 67 -4.11 6.92 -14.79
CA GLY A 67 -4.77 5.82 -15.48
C GLY A 67 -4.71 4.48 -14.74
N LEU A 68 -4.44 4.46 -13.43
CA LEU A 68 -4.44 3.19 -12.68
C LEU A 68 -5.84 2.55 -12.71
N ALA A 69 -5.86 1.22 -12.87
CA ALA A 69 -7.11 0.48 -13.03
C ALA A 69 -8.05 0.69 -11.83
N ARG A 70 -9.37 0.61 -12.08
CA ARG A 70 -10.37 0.76 -11.00
C ARG A 70 -10.17 -0.27 -9.89
N LYS A 71 -9.79 -1.51 -10.25
CA LYS A 71 -9.50 -2.59 -9.28
C LYS A 71 -8.33 -2.23 -8.37
N THR A 72 -7.24 -1.71 -8.92
CA THR A 72 -6.04 -1.26 -8.19
C THR A 72 -6.39 -0.17 -7.20
N ARG A 73 -7.21 0.81 -7.62
CA ARG A 73 -7.63 1.91 -6.74
C ARG A 73 -8.52 1.43 -5.60
N LYS A 74 -9.46 0.51 -5.85
CA LYS A 74 -10.27 -0.09 -4.79
C LYS A 74 -9.42 -0.89 -3.81
N ALA A 75 -8.49 -1.69 -4.31
CA ALA A 75 -7.60 -2.48 -3.47
C ALA A 75 -6.68 -1.60 -2.59
N TYR A 76 -6.24 -0.45 -3.11
CA TYR A 76 -5.54 0.55 -2.31
C TYR A 76 -6.43 1.15 -1.19
N GLU A 77 -7.70 1.45 -1.47
CA GLU A 77 -8.65 1.93 -0.45
C GLU A 77 -8.90 0.87 0.62
N GLU A 78 -9.02 -0.40 0.23
CA GLU A 78 -9.14 -1.54 1.15
C GLU A 78 -7.90 -1.67 2.05
N LEU A 79 -6.70 -1.64 1.47
CA LEU A 79 -5.45 -1.66 2.23
C LEU A 79 -5.33 -0.49 3.20
N LEU A 80 -5.82 0.69 2.81
CA LEU A 80 -5.86 1.84 3.70
C LEU A 80 -6.77 1.56 4.91
N ASP A 81 -7.98 1.06 4.70
CA ASP A 81 -8.91 0.73 5.79
C ASP A 81 -8.33 -0.34 6.73
N LEU A 82 -7.81 -1.44 6.17
CA LEU A 82 -7.17 -2.51 6.93
C LEU A 82 -5.98 -1.99 7.75
N SER A 83 -5.17 -1.08 7.19
CA SER A 83 -4.06 -0.46 7.92
C SER A 83 -4.52 0.43 9.08
N TRP A 84 -5.63 1.15 8.93
CA TRP A 84 -6.23 1.94 10.00
C TRP A 84 -6.72 1.05 11.13
N ARG A 85 -7.44 -0.02 10.80
CA ARG A 85 -7.91 -1.00 11.78
C ARG A 85 -6.74 -1.64 12.51
N ALA A 86 -5.74 -2.13 11.77
CA ALA A 86 -4.53 -2.73 12.35
C ALA A 86 -3.75 -1.77 13.26
N ARG A 87 -3.77 -0.46 12.95
CA ARG A 87 -3.03 0.55 13.72
C ARG A 87 -3.75 0.98 14.99
N TYR A 88 -5.08 1.08 14.97
CA TYR A 88 -5.83 1.80 16.00
C TYR A 88 -6.82 0.92 16.77
N GLU A 89 -7.28 -0.20 16.22
CA GLU A 89 -8.15 -1.12 16.96
C GLU A 89 -7.32 -1.97 17.94
N PRO A 90 -7.84 -2.26 19.15
CA PRO A 90 -7.14 -3.04 20.17
C PRO A 90 -7.23 -4.54 19.87
N LEU A 91 -6.67 -4.96 18.74
CA LEU A 91 -6.78 -6.32 18.22
C LEU A 91 -5.73 -7.25 18.80
N THR A 92 -6.10 -8.53 18.90
CA THR A 92 -5.17 -9.61 19.24
C THR A 92 -4.28 -9.96 18.06
N ARG A 93 -3.23 -10.75 18.34
CA ARG A 93 -2.33 -11.26 17.30
C ARG A 93 -3.02 -12.21 16.31
N GLU A 94 -4.02 -12.98 16.76
CA GLU A 94 -4.81 -13.86 15.87
C GLU A 94 -5.68 -13.03 14.91
N GLU A 95 -6.39 -12.03 15.42
CA GLU A 95 -7.14 -11.10 14.58
C GLU A 95 -6.22 -10.35 13.61
N GLY A 96 -5.01 -10.01 14.05
CA GLY A 96 -3.97 -9.47 13.19
C GLY A 96 -3.58 -10.41 12.04
N ARG A 97 -3.49 -11.73 12.26
CA ARG A 97 -3.25 -12.69 11.17
C ARG A 97 -4.41 -12.70 10.16
N GLY A 98 -5.65 -12.60 10.65
CA GLY A 98 -6.84 -12.48 9.80
C GLY A 98 -6.81 -11.20 8.94
N LEU A 99 -6.40 -10.08 9.52
CA LEU A 99 -6.18 -8.82 8.78
C LEU A 99 -5.04 -8.94 7.77
N TRP A 100 -3.94 -9.59 8.14
CA TRP A 100 -2.82 -9.84 7.23
C TRP A 100 -3.24 -10.65 6.00
N ALA A 101 -4.06 -11.71 6.19
CA ALA A 101 -4.60 -12.48 5.07
C ALA A 101 -5.45 -11.61 4.12
N GLN A 102 -6.37 -10.80 4.67
CA GLN A 102 -7.17 -9.85 3.86
C GLN A 102 -6.29 -8.82 3.13
N ALA A 103 -5.25 -8.32 3.80
CA ALA A 103 -4.32 -7.37 3.22
C ALA A 103 -3.50 -7.99 2.08
N LEU A 104 -3.13 -9.28 2.18
CA LEU A 104 -2.48 -10.00 1.10
C LEU A 104 -3.40 -10.15 -0.12
N GLU A 105 -4.67 -10.48 0.07
CA GLU A 105 -5.64 -10.55 -1.04
C GLU A 105 -5.78 -9.20 -1.77
N ALA A 106 -5.86 -8.10 -1.02
CA ALA A 106 -5.90 -6.77 -1.60
C ALA A 106 -4.56 -6.40 -2.28
N TYR A 107 -3.42 -6.79 -1.69
CA TYR A 107 -2.10 -6.55 -2.27
C TYR A 107 -1.92 -7.27 -3.62
N GLU A 108 -2.39 -8.51 -3.76
CA GLU A 108 -2.33 -9.24 -5.04
C GLU A 108 -3.00 -8.47 -6.17
N ALA A 109 -4.16 -7.85 -5.92
CA ALA A 109 -4.85 -7.01 -6.89
C ALA A 109 -4.07 -5.74 -7.27
N VAL A 110 -3.15 -5.28 -6.42
CA VAL A 110 -2.25 -4.15 -6.68
C VAL A 110 -0.97 -4.59 -7.36
N ARG A 111 -0.42 -5.76 -6.99
CA ARG A 111 0.87 -6.27 -7.47
C ARG A 111 0.91 -6.40 -8.98
N GLU A 112 -0.20 -6.80 -9.61
CA GLU A 112 -0.32 -6.85 -11.06
C GLU A 112 -0.02 -5.50 -11.75
N GLU A 113 -0.44 -4.38 -11.15
CA GLU A 113 -0.20 -3.04 -11.70
C GLU A 113 1.26 -2.59 -11.46
N LEU A 114 1.91 -3.15 -10.43
CA LEU A 114 3.30 -2.84 -10.06
C LEU A 114 4.33 -3.68 -10.84
N GLY A 115 3.88 -4.56 -11.74
CA GLY A 115 4.77 -5.34 -12.62
C GLY A 115 4.95 -6.82 -12.25
N GLY A 116 4.18 -7.34 -11.27
CA GLY A 116 4.24 -8.74 -10.84
C GLY A 116 5.30 -9.02 -9.77
#